data_AF-A0A368S0I8-F1
#
_entry.id   AF-A0A368S0I8-F1
#
_cell.length_a   1.000
_cell.length_b   1.000
_cell.length_c   1.000
_cell.angle_alpha   90.00
_cell.angle_beta   90.00
_cell.angle_gamma   90.00
#
_symmetry.space_group_name_H-M   'P 1'
#
loop_
_entity.id
_entity.type
_entity.pdbx_description
1 polymer ?
#
loop_
_entity_poly.entity_id
_entity_poly.type
_entity_poly.pdbx_seq_one_letter_code
_entity_poly.pdbx_strand_id
1 'polypeptide(L)'
;MKSGEIDGYDAVFLSPHKFVGGPGTPGILLMNKALYRLNSRPPPTCGGGTVAYINGFSEEDTVYYDDIEEREDAGTPQIIQKIRASLAFWVNEYIGYDTMSLRERVYSEIAMRRLVSNPNVRVHGCYSHFRDVRRKRLPLHGRFVTRLLNDLFGIQARGGCACAWPYGRTLLKIENELSLRIRSAIIEGYSGLKPGWTRLSFSYYLSKEEFKFILAAIEFIASYGHRFLSLYKFDWISGDWTFRKQAIKYHIMKEELALHTALGESKVADKLEKKHGGSHKFESYLEGAKKIALSLPDISQQVVNIPTGVDPDLVLFHI
;
A
#
# COMPACT_ATOMS: atom_id res chain seq x y z
N MET A 1 7.31 -29.61 -12.40
CA MET A 1 7.62 -28.46 -13.28
C MET A 1 7.55 -28.96 -14.71
N LYS A 2 6.89 -28.23 -15.60
CA LYS A 2 6.61 -28.66 -16.98
C LYS A 2 7.57 -28.00 -17.96
N SER A 3 8.86 -28.17 -17.72
CA SER A 3 9.89 -27.39 -18.40
C SER A 3 9.89 -27.65 -19.91
N GLY A 4 9.92 -26.58 -20.71
CA GLY A 4 9.85 -26.66 -22.17
C GLY A 4 8.43 -26.84 -22.76
N GLU A 5 7.39 -26.98 -21.93
CA GLU A 5 6.00 -26.84 -22.39
C GLU A 5 5.62 -25.35 -22.48
N ILE A 6 4.78 -24.97 -23.46
CA ILE A 6 4.34 -23.57 -23.65
C ILE A 6 3.69 -22.97 -22.38
N ASP A 7 2.94 -23.79 -21.64
CA ASP A 7 2.26 -23.39 -20.40
C ASP A 7 3.00 -23.85 -19.14
N GLY A 8 4.25 -24.29 -19.28
CA GLY A 8 5.04 -24.83 -18.20
C GLY A 8 6.00 -23.81 -17.60
N TYR A 9 6.15 -23.85 -16.27
CA TYR A 9 7.15 -23.04 -15.57
C TYR A 9 8.48 -23.79 -15.46
N ASP A 10 9.57 -23.16 -15.92
CA ASP A 10 10.94 -23.65 -15.74
C ASP A 10 11.56 -23.22 -14.40
N ALA A 11 11.06 -22.13 -13.83
CA ALA A 11 11.41 -21.63 -12.50
C ALA A 11 10.26 -20.83 -11.89
N VAL A 12 10.11 -20.92 -10.57
CA VAL A 12 9.15 -20.17 -9.76
C VAL A 12 9.89 -19.61 -8.56
N PHE A 13 9.84 -18.30 -8.39
CA PHE A 13 10.28 -17.64 -7.16
C PHE A 13 9.08 -17.16 -6.38
N LEU A 14 9.07 -17.44 -5.08
CA LEU A 14 7.99 -17.06 -4.19
C LEU A 14 8.54 -16.40 -2.93
N SER A 15 7.73 -15.50 -2.38
CA SER A 15 8.03 -14.74 -1.18
C SER A 15 7.01 -15.11 -0.09
N PRO A 16 7.33 -16.06 0.81
CA PRO A 16 6.38 -16.53 1.81
C PRO A 16 5.92 -15.44 2.78
N HIS A 17 6.64 -14.30 2.88
CA HIS A 17 6.19 -13.12 3.64
C HIS A 17 4.86 -12.50 3.17
N LYS A 18 4.31 -12.95 2.03
CA LYS A 18 2.95 -12.62 1.58
C LYS A 18 1.86 -13.47 2.24
N PHE A 19 2.23 -14.58 2.88
CA PHE A 19 1.31 -15.46 3.59
C PHE A 19 1.14 -15.05 5.05
N VAL A 20 0.04 -15.49 5.65
CA VAL A 20 -0.21 -15.34 7.09
C VAL A 20 0.89 -16.09 7.85
N GLY A 21 1.54 -15.40 8.79
CA GLY A 21 2.68 -15.95 9.55
C GLY A 21 4.02 -15.94 8.80
N GLY A 22 4.04 -15.58 7.51
CA GLY A 22 5.25 -15.54 6.69
C GLY A 22 6.21 -14.36 6.89
N PRO A 23 5.89 -13.22 7.52
CA PRO A 23 6.89 -12.18 7.74
C PRO A 23 8.15 -12.72 8.45
N GLY A 24 9.31 -12.48 7.87
CA GLY A 24 10.60 -12.99 8.35
C GLY A 24 11.04 -14.33 7.77
N THR A 25 10.40 -14.86 6.73
CA THR A 25 10.83 -16.06 5.98
C THR A 25 11.85 -15.73 4.88
N PRO A 26 12.69 -16.68 4.44
CA PRO A 26 13.50 -16.50 3.24
C PRO A 26 12.61 -16.50 1.98
N GLY A 27 13.16 -16.03 0.85
CA GLY A 27 12.58 -16.34 -0.46
C GLY A 27 12.80 -17.81 -0.80
N ILE A 28 11.91 -18.39 -1.61
CA ILE A 28 12.04 -19.78 -2.09
C ILE A 28 12.10 -19.75 -3.61
N LEU A 29 13.16 -20.34 -4.17
CA LEU A 29 13.32 -20.56 -5.60
C LEU A 29 13.13 -22.06 -5.87
N LEU A 30 12.13 -22.39 -6.69
CA LEU A 30 11.96 -23.71 -7.27
C LEU A 30 12.34 -23.62 -8.74
N MET A 31 13.34 -24.39 -9.18
CA MET A 31 13.78 -24.39 -10.58
C MET A 31 13.96 -25.82 -11.10
N ASN A 32 13.83 -26.00 -12.41
CA ASN A 32 14.16 -27.29 -13.01
C ASN A 32 15.66 -27.51 -12.86
N LYS A 33 16.07 -28.69 -12.36
CA LYS A 33 17.48 -29.07 -12.23
C LYS A 33 18.25 -28.90 -13.55
N ALA A 34 17.60 -29.07 -14.70
CA ALA A 34 18.19 -28.85 -16.02
C ALA A 34 18.61 -27.38 -16.29
N LEU A 35 18.13 -26.41 -15.50
CA LEU A 35 18.57 -25.02 -15.55
C LEU A 35 19.84 -24.76 -14.73
N TYR A 36 20.19 -25.65 -13.80
CA TYR A 36 21.37 -25.47 -12.97
C TYR A 36 22.63 -25.86 -13.76
N ARG A 37 23.22 -24.87 -14.44
CA ARG A 37 24.38 -25.05 -15.34
C ARG A 37 25.72 -24.66 -14.71
N LEU A 38 25.73 -24.39 -13.41
CA LEU A 38 26.94 -23.96 -12.72
C LEU A 38 27.97 -25.09 -12.58
N ASN A 39 27.59 -26.37 -12.68
CA ASN A 39 28.52 -27.52 -12.63
C ASN A 39 29.57 -27.32 -11.52
N SER A 40 30.88 -27.31 -11.81
CA SER A 40 31.94 -27.09 -10.81
C SER A 40 32.30 -25.61 -10.55
N ARG A 41 31.54 -24.65 -11.07
CA ARG A 41 31.81 -23.20 -10.93
C ARG A 41 31.30 -22.65 -9.59
N PRO A 42 31.78 -21.50 -9.08
CA PRO A 42 31.24 -20.90 -7.88
C PRO A 42 29.72 -20.61 -7.98
N PRO A 43 28.93 -20.85 -6.89
CA PRO A 43 27.56 -20.37 -6.81
C PRO A 43 27.49 -18.83 -6.73
N PRO A 44 26.33 -18.21 -7.02
CA PRO A 44 26.16 -16.76 -6.97
C PRO A 44 26.44 -16.17 -5.58
N THR A 45 26.20 -16.95 -4.52
CA THR A 45 26.56 -16.61 -3.14
C THR A 45 27.48 -17.69 -2.59
N CYS A 46 28.72 -17.34 -2.29
CA CYS A 46 29.71 -18.26 -1.73
C CYS A 46 29.81 -18.09 -0.20
N GLY A 47 30.07 -19.18 0.51
CA GLY A 47 30.25 -19.18 1.96
C GLY A 47 30.53 -20.58 2.52
N GLY A 48 30.72 -20.68 3.83
CA GLY A 48 30.85 -21.98 4.49
C GLY A 48 29.65 -22.88 4.19
N GLY A 49 29.85 -24.20 4.11
CA GLY A 49 28.78 -25.14 3.78
C GLY A 49 28.46 -25.29 2.28
N THR A 50 29.10 -24.51 1.39
CA THR A 50 28.92 -24.68 -0.08
C THR A 50 29.99 -25.54 -0.76
N VAL A 51 31.07 -25.83 -0.04
CA VAL A 51 32.26 -26.54 -0.54
C VAL A 51 32.57 -27.76 0.33
N ALA A 52 33.00 -28.82 -0.33
CA ALA A 52 33.61 -29.98 0.29
C ALA A 52 35.10 -29.73 0.60
N TYR A 53 35.79 -28.94 -0.23
CA TYR A 53 37.21 -28.64 -0.07
C TYR A 53 37.61 -27.30 -0.67
N ILE A 54 38.54 -26.62 0.00
CA ILE A 54 39.21 -25.40 -0.48
C ILE A 54 40.63 -25.36 0.08
N ASN A 55 41.62 -25.00 -0.74
CA ASN A 55 43.04 -25.00 -0.34
C ASN A 55 43.68 -23.61 -0.24
N GLY A 56 43.03 -22.57 -0.78
CA GLY A 56 43.53 -21.19 -0.75
C GLY A 56 44.68 -20.88 -1.72
N PHE A 57 45.12 -21.84 -2.54
CA PHE A 57 46.22 -21.69 -3.51
C PHE A 57 45.71 -21.52 -4.95
N SER A 58 44.65 -22.24 -5.34
CA SER A 58 44.01 -22.13 -6.64
C SER A 58 42.50 -22.26 -6.51
N GLU A 59 41.75 -21.42 -7.23
CA GLU A 59 40.30 -21.53 -7.31
C GLU A 59 39.87 -22.82 -8.03
N GLU A 60 40.69 -23.31 -8.97
CA GLU A 60 40.42 -24.53 -9.74
C GLU A 60 40.40 -25.80 -8.87
N ASP A 61 41.08 -25.78 -7.72
CA ASP A 61 41.11 -26.88 -6.76
C ASP A 61 39.92 -26.87 -5.78
N THR A 62 39.03 -25.87 -5.90
CA THR A 62 37.85 -25.77 -5.03
C THR A 62 36.82 -26.83 -5.43
N VAL A 63 36.44 -27.67 -4.48
CA VAL A 63 35.44 -28.72 -4.68
C VAL A 63 34.13 -28.25 -4.06
N TYR A 64 33.16 -27.90 -4.90
CA TYR A 64 31.80 -27.57 -4.48
C TYR A 64 30.96 -28.83 -4.25
N TYR A 65 29.94 -28.74 -3.40
CA TYR A 65 28.96 -29.83 -3.28
C TYR A 65 28.15 -30.00 -4.57
N ASP A 66 27.80 -31.26 -4.86
CA ASP A 66 26.93 -31.62 -5.98
C ASP A 66 25.44 -31.35 -5.68
N ASP A 67 25.06 -31.34 -4.39
CA ASP A 67 23.71 -30.97 -3.99
C ASP A 67 23.46 -29.48 -4.21
N ILE A 68 22.46 -29.19 -5.04
CA ILE A 68 22.13 -27.83 -5.49
C ILE A 68 21.61 -26.99 -4.31
N GLU A 69 20.83 -27.57 -3.40
CA GLU A 69 20.23 -26.82 -2.29
C GLU A 69 21.28 -26.45 -1.25
N GLU A 70 22.15 -27.39 -0.89
CA GLU A 70 23.26 -27.14 0.05
C GLU A 70 24.22 -26.08 -0.48
N ARG A 71 24.48 -26.10 -1.80
CA ARG A 71 25.37 -25.15 -2.45
C ARG A 71 24.81 -23.74 -2.58
N GLU A 72 23.49 -23.58 -2.68
CA GLU A 72 22.83 -22.28 -2.77
C GLU A 72 22.42 -21.71 -1.39
N ASP A 73 22.67 -22.44 -0.30
CA ASP A 73 22.35 -22.03 1.07
C ASP A 73 23.62 -21.73 1.88
N ALA A 74 24.42 -20.80 1.35
CA ALA A 74 25.73 -20.45 1.88
C ALA A 74 25.71 -19.91 3.32
N GLY A 75 26.68 -20.37 4.11
CA GLY A 75 26.85 -19.99 5.52
C GLY A 75 25.96 -20.82 6.44
N THR A 76 25.64 -20.26 7.61
CA THR A 76 24.66 -20.87 8.51
C THR A 76 23.28 -20.73 7.88
N PRO A 77 22.56 -21.83 7.57
CA PRO A 77 21.23 -21.78 7.00
C PRO A 77 20.27 -20.95 7.83
N GLN A 78 19.27 -20.39 7.17
CA GLN A 78 18.18 -19.64 7.80
C GLN A 78 17.17 -20.56 8.53
N ILE A 79 17.64 -21.42 9.45
CA ILE A 79 16.90 -22.55 10.04
C ILE A 79 15.53 -22.11 10.58
N ILE A 80 15.49 -21.10 11.45
CA ILE A 80 14.24 -20.61 12.05
C ILE A 80 13.34 -19.97 11.00
N GLN A 81 13.90 -19.25 10.03
CA GLN A 81 13.10 -18.64 8.97
C GLN A 81 12.53 -19.70 8.00
N LYS A 82 13.24 -20.81 7.76
CA LYS A 82 12.76 -21.98 6.99
C LYS A 82 11.62 -22.70 7.69
N ILE A 83 11.75 -22.94 9.01
CA ILE A 83 10.65 -23.49 9.83
C ILE A 83 9.43 -22.56 9.80
N ARG A 84 9.64 -21.24 9.89
CA ARG A 84 8.54 -20.29 9.74
C ARG A 84 7.88 -20.37 8.36
N ALA A 85 8.67 -20.56 7.30
CA ALA A 85 8.15 -20.68 5.95
C ALA A 85 7.25 -21.92 5.82
N SER A 86 7.68 -23.08 6.33
CA SER A 86 6.86 -24.29 6.30
C SER A 86 5.54 -24.11 7.07
N LEU A 87 5.59 -23.49 8.25
CA LEU A 87 4.38 -23.19 9.02
C LEU A 87 3.42 -22.24 8.28
N ALA A 88 3.94 -21.23 7.57
CA ALA A 88 3.11 -20.33 6.76
C ALA A 88 2.39 -21.08 5.63
N PHE A 89 3.03 -22.07 5.02
CA PHE A 89 2.36 -22.95 4.05
C PHE A 89 1.30 -23.82 4.72
N TRP A 90 1.60 -24.46 5.85
CA TRP A 90 0.64 -25.30 6.58
C TRP A 90 -0.62 -24.54 7.01
N VAL A 91 -0.50 -23.27 7.40
CA VAL A 91 -1.67 -22.44 7.71
C VAL A 91 -2.59 -22.30 6.49
N ASN A 92 -2.04 -22.00 5.31
CA ASN A 92 -2.84 -21.88 4.09
C ASN A 92 -3.46 -23.22 3.68
N GLU A 93 -2.71 -24.32 3.80
CA GLU A 93 -3.21 -25.66 3.50
C GLU A 93 -4.36 -26.07 4.43
N TYR A 94 -4.23 -25.78 5.73
CA TYR A 94 -5.27 -26.04 6.72
C TYR A 94 -6.57 -25.26 6.42
N ILE A 95 -6.47 -24.01 5.97
CA ILE A 95 -7.63 -23.19 5.60
C ILE A 95 -8.27 -23.69 4.30
N GLY A 96 -7.45 -24.18 3.36
CA GLY A 96 -7.86 -24.67 2.05
C GLY A 96 -7.92 -23.57 0.99
N TYR A 97 -7.31 -23.86 -0.16
CA TYR A 97 -7.18 -22.92 -1.28
C TYR A 97 -8.55 -22.48 -1.85
N ASP A 98 -9.52 -23.39 -1.93
CA ASP A 98 -10.87 -23.08 -2.44
C ASP A 98 -11.60 -22.10 -1.52
N THR A 99 -11.51 -22.30 -0.21
CA THR A 99 -12.10 -21.40 0.80
C THR A 99 -11.50 -20.00 0.70
N MET A 100 -10.17 -19.91 0.59
CA MET A 100 -9.47 -18.63 0.43
C MET A 100 -9.89 -17.93 -0.86
N SER A 101 -9.83 -18.64 -1.98
CA SER A 101 -10.17 -18.12 -3.31
C SER A 101 -11.61 -17.63 -3.37
N LEU A 102 -12.56 -18.40 -2.82
CA LEU A 102 -13.97 -18.01 -2.76
C LEU A 102 -14.17 -16.74 -1.94
N ARG A 103 -13.55 -16.64 -0.76
CA ARG A 103 -13.66 -15.44 0.11
C ARG A 103 -13.07 -14.20 -0.55
N GLU A 104 -11.87 -14.32 -1.11
CA GLU A 104 -11.21 -13.21 -1.81
C GLU A 104 -12.02 -12.75 -3.03
N ARG A 105 -12.59 -13.69 -3.79
CA ARG A 105 -13.46 -13.38 -4.92
C ARG A 105 -14.72 -12.63 -4.46
N VAL A 106 -15.41 -13.12 -3.44
CA VAL A 106 -16.63 -12.48 -2.90
C VAL A 106 -16.35 -11.04 -2.45
N TYR A 107 -15.29 -10.81 -1.66
CA TYR A 107 -14.93 -9.46 -1.23
C TYR A 107 -14.49 -8.57 -2.40
N SER A 108 -13.71 -9.12 -3.34
CA SER A 108 -13.30 -8.36 -4.53
C SER A 108 -14.49 -7.94 -5.37
N GLU A 109 -15.44 -8.84 -5.64
CA GLU A 109 -16.63 -8.54 -6.45
C GLU A 109 -17.54 -7.49 -5.80
N ILE A 110 -17.79 -7.61 -4.48
CA ILE A 110 -18.60 -6.63 -3.74
C ILE A 110 -17.91 -5.26 -3.75
N ALA A 111 -16.60 -5.23 -3.45
CA ALA A 111 -15.83 -3.99 -3.46
C ALA A 111 -15.84 -3.34 -4.84
N MET A 112 -15.58 -4.11 -5.90
CA MET A 112 -15.58 -3.62 -7.27
C MET A 112 -16.93 -3.05 -7.68
N ARG A 113 -18.03 -3.77 -7.42
CA ARG A 113 -19.39 -3.30 -7.73
C ARG A 113 -19.68 -1.95 -7.09
N ARG A 114 -19.29 -1.78 -5.82
CA ARG A 114 -19.55 -0.56 -5.04
C ARG A 114 -18.64 0.58 -5.47
N LEU A 115 -17.33 0.35 -5.57
CA LEU A 115 -16.34 1.39 -5.89
C LEU A 115 -16.43 1.89 -7.33
N VAL A 116 -16.69 1.01 -8.31
CA VAL A 116 -16.86 1.42 -9.72
C VAL A 116 -18.13 2.26 -9.91
N SER A 117 -19.18 2.00 -9.11
CA SER A 117 -20.41 2.80 -9.16
C SER A 117 -20.27 4.20 -8.54
N ASN A 118 -19.20 4.45 -7.78
CA ASN A 118 -18.99 5.72 -7.10
C ASN A 118 -18.30 6.73 -8.04
N PRO A 119 -18.94 7.87 -8.39
CA PRO A 119 -18.37 8.83 -9.34
C PRO A 119 -17.11 9.56 -8.83
N ASN A 120 -16.84 9.50 -7.53
CA ASN A 120 -15.66 10.13 -6.92
C ASN A 120 -14.49 9.14 -6.76
N VAL A 121 -14.63 7.89 -7.22
CA VAL A 121 -13.58 6.86 -7.14
C VAL A 121 -13.22 6.40 -8.55
N ARG A 122 -11.92 6.45 -8.86
CA ARG A 122 -11.38 5.86 -10.08
C ARG A 122 -10.64 4.57 -9.73
N VAL A 123 -11.14 3.44 -10.24
CA VAL A 123 -10.48 2.14 -10.10
C VAL A 123 -9.62 1.87 -11.34
N HIS A 124 -8.34 1.54 -11.12
CA HIS A 124 -7.40 1.22 -12.19
C HIS A 124 -7.34 -0.30 -12.48
N GLY A 125 -7.08 -0.70 -13.74
CA GLY A 125 -6.94 -2.10 -14.17
C GLY A 125 -8.03 -2.55 -15.17
N CYS A 126 -8.22 -3.86 -15.35
CA CYS A 126 -9.10 -4.44 -16.37
C CYS A 126 -10.58 -3.98 -16.32
N TYR A 127 -11.02 -3.43 -15.20
CA TYR A 127 -12.37 -2.88 -15.02
C TYR A 127 -12.47 -1.38 -15.37
N SER A 128 -11.42 -0.77 -15.92
CA SER A 128 -11.38 0.65 -16.30
C SER A 128 -12.21 1.02 -17.55
N HIS A 129 -12.98 0.06 -18.09
CA HIS A 129 -13.85 0.27 -19.25
C HIS A 129 -15.10 1.12 -18.96
N PHE A 130 -15.33 1.51 -17.71
CA PHE A 130 -16.42 2.41 -17.36
C PHE A 130 -16.06 3.85 -17.70
N ARG A 131 -16.55 4.26 -18.88
CA ARG A 131 -16.78 5.62 -19.38
C ARG A 131 -16.34 6.74 -18.44
N ASP A 132 -15.26 7.42 -18.86
CA ASP A 132 -14.76 8.69 -18.33
C ASP A 132 -15.81 9.80 -18.55
N VAL A 133 -16.86 9.79 -17.72
CA VAL A 133 -17.97 10.72 -17.77
C VAL A 133 -18.12 11.33 -16.39
N ARG A 134 -17.18 12.22 -16.03
CA ARG A 134 -17.45 13.62 -15.61
C ARG A 134 -16.36 14.24 -14.72
N ARG A 135 -16.07 15.51 -15.09
CA ARG A 135 -15.40 16.62 -14.38
C ARG A 135 -13.87 16.56 -14.25
N LYS A 136 -13.23 17.61 -14.81
CA LYS A 136 -11.82 18.03 -14.70
C LYS A 136 -11.39 18.33 -13.25
N ARG A 137 -11.71 17.47 -12.28
CA ARG A 137 -11.20 17.61 -10.92
C ARG A 137 -9.97 16.73 -10.79
N LEU A 138 -8.91 17.30 -10.24
CA LEU A 138 -7.72 16.54 -9.91
C LEU A 138 -8.08 15.49 -8.84
N PRO A 139 -7.43 14.32 -8.82
CA PRO A 139 -7.61 13.36 -7.75
C PRO A 139 -6.98 13.86 -6.45
N LEU A 140 -7.39 13.31 -5.31
CA LEU A 140 -6.62 13.45 -4.07
C LEU A 140 -5.28 12.70 -4.20
N HIS A 141 -4.22 13.24 -3.62
CA HIS A 141 -2.91 12.57 -3.62
C HIS A 141 -3.00 11.20 -2.95
N GLY A 142 -2.42 10.15 -3.56
CA GLY A 142 -2.54 8.77 -3.06
C GLY A 142 -2.02 8.59 -1.63
N ARG A 143 -0.95 9.30 -1.23
CA ARG A 143 -0.44 9.28 0.16
C ARG A 143 -1.32 10.09 1.13
N PHE A 144 -2.05 11.08 0.63
CA PHE A 144 -3.00 11.83 1.45
C PHE A 144 -4.19 10.96 1.83
N VAL A 145 -4.77 10.24 0.86
CA VAL A 145 -5.85 9.29 1.11
C VAL A 145 -5.42 8.22 2.11
N THR A 146 -4.19 7.68 2.00
CA THR A 146 -3.68 6.73 3.01
C THR A 146 -3.52 7.36 4.39
N ARG A 147 -3.13 8.64 4.45
CA ARG A 147 -3.00 9.37 5.70
C ARG A 147 -4.36 9.54 6.38
N LEU A 148 -5.40 9.90 5.62
CA LEU A 148 -6.77 10.00 6.13
C LEU A 148 -7.34 8.65 6.60
N LEU A 149 -7.10 7.57 5.83
CA LEU A 149 -7.49 6.21 6.23
C LEU A 149 -6.88 5.84 7.59
N ASN A 150 -5.61 6.17 7.81
CA ASN A 150 -4.93 5.92 9.07
C ASN A 150 -5.46 6.82 10.21
N ASP A 151 -5.48 8.13 9.99
CA ASP A 151 -5.73 9.09 11.07
C ASP A 151 -7.20 9.12 11.52
N LEU A 152 -8.15 8.88 10.61
CA LEU A 152 -9.58 8.90 10.93
C LEU A 152 -10.13 7.52 11.31
N PHE A 153 -9.58 6.45 10.73
CA PHE A 153 -10.19 5.11 10.81
C PHE A 153 -9.23 4.02 11.31
N GLY A 154 -7.94 4.31 11.49
CA GLY A 154 -6.93 3.31 11.83
C GLY A 154 -6.68 2.28 10.73
N ILE A 155 -7.05 2.57 9.49
CA ILE A 155 -6.91 1.67 8.34
C ILE A 155 -5.54 1.90 7.69
N GLN A 156 -4.72 0.87 7.66
CA GLN A 156 -3.41 0.91 7.00
C GLN A 156 -3.53 0.61 5.51
N ALA A 157 -3.03 1.52 4.69
CA ALA A 157 -3.04 1.40 3.23
C ALA A 157 -1.68 1.86 2.66
N ARG A 158 -1.47 1.65 1.36
CA ARG A 158 -0.23 2.08 0.68
C ARG A 158 -0.54 3.08 -0.42
N GLY A 159 0.15 4.22 -0.41
CA GLY A 159 0.05 5.26 -1.45
C GLY A 159 1.31 5.29 -2.31
N GLY A 160 1.15 5.54 -3.61
CA GLY A 160 2.26 5.71 -4.57
C GLY A 160 2.07 4.88 -5.83
N CYS A 161 3.17 4.54 -6.51
CA CYS A 161 3.15 3.81 -7.79
C CYS A 161 3.36 2.29 -7.67
N ALA A 162 3.25 1.72 -6.46
CA ALA A 162 3.32 0.28 -6.17
C ALA A 162 4.56 -0.46 -6.74
N CYS A 163 5.73 0.20 -6.81
CA CYS A 163 6.96 -0.31 -7.45
C CYS A 163 6.80 -0.68 -8.94
N ALA A 164 5.73 -0.21 -9.59
CA ALA A 164 5.40 -0.52 -10.97
C ALA A 164 5.22 0.77 -11.77
N TRP A 165 6.18 1.70 -11.69
CA TRP A 165 6.10 3.00 -12.37
C TRP A 165 5.81 2.89 -13.87
N PRO A 166 6.47 1.99 -14.65
CA PRO A 166 6.15 1.84 -16.07
C PRO A 166 4.67 1.53 -16.33
N TYR A 167 4.08 0.62 -15.53
CA TYR A 167 2.65 0.31 -15.57
C TYR A 167 1.79 1.48 -15.10
N GLY A 168 2.24 2.19 -14.06
CA GLY A 168 1.62 3.42 -13.56
C GLY A 168 1.50 4.51 -14.63
N ARG A 169 2.52 4.69 -15.48
CA ARG A 169 2.45 5.63 -16.61
C ARG A 169 1.30 5.29 -17.55
N THR A 170 1.16 4.01 -17.92
CA THR A 170 0.06 3.54 -18.77
C THR A 170 -1.30 3.77 -18.10
N LEU A 171 -1.43 3.41 -16.82
CA LEU A 171 -2.68 3.56 -16.06
C LEU A 171 -3.12 5.02 -15.86
N LEU A 172 -2.16 5.91 -15.69
CA LEU A 172 -2.38 7.34 -15.46
C LEU A 172 -2.38 8.15 -16.76
N LYS A 173 -2.14 7.50 -17.91
CA LYS A 173 -2.02 8.15 -19.23
C LYS A 173 -0.94 9.25 -19.25
N ILE A 174 0.20 8.97 -18.62
CA ILE A 174 1.35 9.88 -18.59
C ILE A 174 2.20 9.63 -19.83
N GLU A 175 2.24 10.60 -20.73
CA GLU A 175 3.05 10.57 -21.94
C GLU A 175 4.54 10.76 -21.67
N ASN A 176 5.38 10.52 -22.67
CA ASN A 176 6.83 10.52 -22.52
C ASN A 176 7.37 11.88 -22.07
N GLU A 177 6.87 12.98 -22.65
CA GLU A 177 7.30 14.33 -22.30
C GLU A 177 7.01 14.67 -20.83
N LEU A 178 5.76 14.46 -20.39
CA LEU A 178 5.38 14.65 -18.99
C LEU A 178 6.18 13.73 -18.05
N SER A 179 6.42 12.48 -18.44
CA SER A 179 7.26 11.54 -17.68
C SER A 179 8.69 12.05 -17.48
N LEU A 180 9.27 12.71 -18.50
CA LEU A 180 10.62 13.26 -18.42
C LEU A 180 10.65 14.53 -17.56
N ARG A 181 9.65 15.40 -17.66
CA ARG A 181 9.52 16.58 -16.78
C ARG A 181 9.38 16.19 -15.31
N ILE A 182 8.54 15.18 -15.01
CA ILE A 182 8.43 14.61 -13.65
C ILE A 182 9.79 14.07 -13.19
N ARG A 183 10.53 13.35 -14.04
CA ARG A 183 11.88 12.85 -13.71
C ARG A 183 12.83 13.99 -13.36
N SER A 184 12.85 15.07 -14.14
CA SER A 184 13.72 16.23 -13.86
C SER A 184 13.41 16.86 -12.50
N ALA A 185 12.13 17.08 -12.19
CA ALA A 185 11.75 17.62 -10.88
C ALA A 185 12.11 16.68 -9.71
N ILE A 186 12.03 15.36 -9.90
CA ILE A 186 12.48 14.38 -8.89
C ILE A 186 14.00 14.49 -8.66
N ILE A 187 14.80 14.68 -9.73
CA ILE A 187 16.26 14.87 -9.62
C ILE A 187 16.59 16.15 -8.85
N GLU A 188 15.78 17.20 -9.01
CA GLU A 188 15.89 18.46 -8.26
C GLU A 188 15.43 18.34 -6.79
N GLY A 189 14.97 17.15 -6.36
CA GLY A 189 14.60 16.85 -4.98
C GLY A 189 13.10 16.83 -4.72
N TYR A 190 12.24 17.14 -5.70
CA TYR A 190 10.79 17.18 -5.54
C TYR A 190 10.14 15.80 -5.75
N SER A 191 10.52 14.81 -4.93
CA SER A 191 9.97 13.45 -5.07
C SER A 191 8.47 13.36 -4.77
N GLY A 192 7.89 14.36 -4.09
CA GLY A 192 6.46 14.44 -3.83
C GLY A 192 5.60 14.60 -5.08
N LEU A 193 6.16 15.09 -6.18
CA LEU A 193 5.44 15.20 -7.46
C LEU A 193 5.16 13.84 -8.11
N LYS A 194 5.79 12.76 -7.63
CA LYS A 194 5.61 11.43 -8.19
C LYS A 194 4.13 10.99 -8.07
N PRO A 195 3.41 10.85 -9.19
CA PRO A 195 2.01 10.51 -9.13
C PRO A 195 1.83 9.03 -8.75
N GLY A 196 0.63 8.70 -8.30
CA GLY A 196 0.30 7.37 -7.83
C GLY A 196 -1.15 7.26 -7.39
N TRP A 197 -1.47 6.13 -6.80
CA TRP A 197 -2.80 5.82 -6.31
C TRP A 197 -2.73 5.22 -4.91
N THR A 198 -3.88 5.12 -4.25
CA THR A 198 -4.01 4.35 -3.02
C THR A 198 -4.32 2.91 -3.35
N ARG A 199 -3.61 1.98 -2.72
CA ARG A 199 -3.82 0.54 -2.83
C ARG A 199 -4.23 -0.04 -1.49
N LEU A 200 -5.33 -0.78 -1.51
CA LEU A 200 -5.85 -1.60 -0.43
C LEU A 200 -5.91 -3.05 -0.90
N SER A 201 -5.87 -3.99 0.04
CA SER A 201 -5.95 -5.43 -0.24
C SER A 201 -6.91 -6.05 0.76
N PHE A 202 -7.88 -6.83 0.26
CA PHE A 202 -8.84 -7.55 1.09
C PHE A 202 -8.36 -8.99 1.24
N SER A 203 -7.82 -9.32 2.40
CA SER A 203 -7.37 -10.68 2.69
C SER A 203 -8.56 -11.59 3.02
N TYR A 204 -8.44 -12.90 2.75
CA TYR A 204 -9.48 -13.89 3.05
C TYR A 204 -9.86 -13.96 4.54
N TYR A 205 -8.94 -13.60 5.45
CA TYR A 205 -9.14 -13.67 6.91
C TYR A 205 -9.77 -12.39 7.49
N LEU A 206 -10.14 -11.42 6.66
CA LEU A 206 -10.81 -10.21 7.11
C LEU A 206 -12.26 -10.53 7.52
N SER A 207 -12.72 -10.00 8.65
CA SER A 207 -14.12 -10.13 9.06
C SER A 207 -15.06 -9.36 8.12
N LYS A 208 -16.35 -9.74 8.11
CA LYS A 208 -17.35 -9.04 7.27
C LYS A 208 -17.55 -7.60 7.74
N GLU A 209 -17.40 -7.36 9.03
CA GLU A 209 -17.56 -6.07 9.69
C GLU A 209 -16.40 -5.15 9.31
N GLU A 210 -15.15 -5.64 9.40
CA GLU A 210 -13.97 -4.89 8.93
C GLU A 210 -14.06 -4.59 7.42
N PHE A 211 -14.51 -5.56 6.61
CA PHE A 211 -14.66 -5.36 5.17
C PHE A 211 -15.61 -4.21 4.86
N LYS A 212 -16.80 -4.23 5.49
CA LYS A 212 -17.81 -3.17 5.35
C LYS A 212 -17.28 -1.82 5.84
N PHE A 213 -16.58 -1.80 6.98
CA PHE A 213 -16.00 -0.59 7.54
C PHE A 213 -14.94 0.03 6.61
N ILE A 214 -14.05 -0.79 6.04
CA ILE A 214 -13.04 -0.32 5.09
C ILE A 214 -13.71 0.27 3.84
N LEU A 215 -14.73 -0.39 3.28
CA LEU A 215 -15.47 0.16 2.14
C LEU A 215 -16.15 1.49 2.48
N ALA A 216 -16.82 1.59 3.63
CA ALA A 216 -17.45 2.82 4.07
C ALA A 216 -16.43 3.96 4.27
N ALA A 217 -15.23 3.65 4.80
CA ALA A 217 -14.16 4.62 4.96
C ALA A 217 -13.62 5.12 3.61
N ILE A 218 -13.48 4.26 2.60
CA ILE A 218 -13.10 4.67 1.24
C ILE A 218 -14.15 5.63 0.67
N GLU A 219 -15.43 5.29 0.77
CA GLU A 219 -16.52 6.12 0.26
C GLU A 219 -16.64 7.45 1.00
N PHE A 220 -16.39 7.45 2.31
CA PHE A 220 -16.29 8.66 3.12
C PHE A 220 -15.20 9.57 2.58
N ILE A 221 -13.98 9.07 2.38
CA ILE A 221 -12.86 9.88 1.87
C ILE A 221 -13.14 10.34 0.43
N ALA A 222 -13.76 9.50 -0.39
CA ALA A 222 -14.17 9.88 -1.74
C ALA A 222 -15.17 11.06 -1.73
N SER A 223 -16.01 11.15 -0.70
CA SER A 223 -17.05 12.20 -0.59
C SER A 223 -16.56 13.46 0.12
N TYR A 224 -15.70 13.31 1.13
CA TYR A 224 -15.35 14.38 2.07
C TYR A 224 -13.85 14.64 2.21
N GLY A 225 -12.99 13.80 1.63
CA GLY A 225 -11.54 13.83 1.85
C GLY A 225 -10.88 15.16 1.49
N HIS A 226 -11.36 15.85 0.46
CA HIS A 226 -10.85 17.17 0.06
C HIS A 226 -11.02 18.23 1.16
N ARG A 227 -12.05 18.13 2.00
CA ARG A 227 -12.29 19.10 3.09
C ARG A 227 -11.18 19.07 4.14
N PHE A 228 -10.49 17.94 4.27
CA PHE A 228 -9.40 17.77 5.21
C PHE A 228 -8.07 18.38 4.74
N LEU A 229 -7.91 18.77 3.48
CA LEU A 229 -6.63 19.28 2.95
C LEU A 229 -6.07 20.42 3.81
N SER A 230 -6.94 21.32 4.29
CA SER A 230 -6.59 22.46 5.14
C SER A 230 -5.92 22.09 6.46
N LEU A 231 -6.18 20.89 6.97
CA LEU A 231 -5.64 20.38 8.22
C LEU A 231 -4.27 19.71 8.07
N TYR A 232 -3.81 19.50 6.83
CA TYR A 232 -2.55 18.80 6.58
C TYR A 232 -1.56 19.67 5.81
N LYS A 233 -0.28 19.34 5.95
CA LYS A 233 0.82 19.93 5.20
C LYS A 233 1.40 18.86 4.29
N PHE A 234 1.47 19.17 3.00
CA PHE A 234 2.20 18.39 2.03
C PHE A 234 3.69 18.75 2.06
N ASP A 235 4.54 17.73 2.06
CA ASP A 235 5.97 17.87 1.88
C ASP A 235 6.34 17.56 0.42
N TRP A 236 6.78 18.59 -0.30
CA TRP A 236 7.16 18.50 -1.71
C TRP A 236 8.38 17.61 -1.95
N ILE A 237 9.25 17.45 -0.94
CA ILE A 237 10.47 16.65 -1.06
C ILE A 237 10.14 15.17 -0.94
N SER A 238 9.42 14.76 0.10
CA SER A 238 9.12 13.35 0.37
C SER A 238 7.80 12.84 -0.25
N GLY A 239 6.85 13.74 -0.51
CA GLY A 239 5.47 13.43 -0.83
C GLY A 239 4.59 13.08 0.37
N ASP A 240 5.11 13.23 1.59
CA ASP A 240 4.37 12.91 2.79
C ASP A 240 3.38 14.00 3.22
N TRP A 241 2.38 13.55 3.96
CA TRP A 241 1.31 14.38 4.49
C TRP A 241 1.36 14.36 6.00
N THR A 242 1.57 15.53 6.59
CA THR A 242 1.69 15.68 8.06
C THR A 242 0.54 16.49 8.61
N PHE A 243 0.04 16.05 9.75
CA PHE A 243 -1.09 16.71 10.40
C PHE A 243 -0.66 18.04 11.05
N ARG A 244 -1.35 19.14 10.74
CA ARG A 244 -1.07 20.47 11.33
C ARG A 244 -1.74 20.58 12.69
N LYS A 245 -1.04 20.17 13.76
CA LYS A 245 -1.55 20.28 15.15
C LYS A 245 -2.04 21.69 15.51
N GLN A 246 -1.41 22.74 15.01
CA GLN A 246 -1.82 24.14 15.23
C GLN A 246 -3.13 24.51 14.51
N ALA A 247 -3.41 23.90 13.35
CA ALA A 247 -4.65 24.13 12.62
C ALA A 247 -5.87 23.61 13.39
N ILE A 248 -5.72 22.50 14.12
CA ILE A 248 -6.75 22.05 15.09
C ILE A 248 -6.93 23.05 16.20
N LYS A 249 -5.85 23.51 16.85
CA LYS A 249 -6.00 24.48 17.96
C LYS A 249 -6.79 25.70 17.48
N TYR A 250 -6.50 26.21 16.30
CA TYR A 250 -7.26 27.31 15.71
C TYR A 250 -8.71 26.94 15.39
N HIS A 251 -8.97 25.74 14.85
CA HIS A 251 -10.33 25.31 14.50
C HIS A 251 -11.19 25.04 15.75
N ILE A 252 -10.64 24.33 16.75
CA ILE A 252 -11.26 24.13 18.06
C ILE A 252 -11.49 25.47 18.74
N MET A 253 -10.48 26.36 18.80
CA MET A 253 -10.66 27.68 19.39
C MET A 253 -11.69 28.52 18.64
N LYS A 254 -11.80 28.39 17.30
CA LYS A 254 -12.81 29.08 16.50
C LYS A 254 -14.21 28.52 16.72
N GLU A 255 -14.36 27.21 16.84
CA GLU A 255 -15.63 26.54 17.19
C GLU A 255 -16.03 26.86 18.64
N GLU A 256 -15.11 26.83 19.60
CA GLU A 256 -15.33 27.24 20.99
C GLU A 256 -15.71 28.72 21.08
N LEU A 257 -15.04 29.60 20.33
CA LEU A 257 -15.38 31.02 20.28
C LEU A 257 -16.75 31.27 19.61
N ALA A 258 -17.10 30.47 18.60
CA ALA A 258 -18.41 30.49 17.94
C ALA A 258 -19.52 29.91 18.83
N LEU A 259 -19.22 28.89 19.65
CA LEU A 259 -20.13 28.37 20.67
C LEU A 259 -20.31 29.37 21.82
N HIS A 260 -19.24 30.03 22.27
CA HIS A 260 -19.29 31.06 23.31
C HIS A 260 -20.05 32.32 22.88
N THR A 261 -20.13 32.60 21.58
CA THR A 261 -21.00 33.67 21.05
C THR A 261 -22.46 33.22 20.88
N ALA A 262 -22.73 31.91 20.85
CA ALA A 262 -24.08 31.35 20.67
C ALA A 262 -24.73 30.81 21.96
N LEU A 263 -23.93 30.48 22.98
CA LEU A 263 -24.40 29.89 24.24
C LEU A 263 -23.57 30.43 25.41
N GLY A 264 -24.26 31.14 26.30
CA GLY A 264 -23.77 31.43 27.64
C GLY A 264 -23.40 30.14 28.37
N GLU A 265 -22.35 30.25 29.17
CA GLU A 265 -21.65 29.25 29.97
C GLU A 265 -22.46 28.00 30.37
N SER A 266 -21.97 26.81 30.01
CA SER A 266 -22.12 25.64 30.88
C SER A 266 -21.01 24.61 30.67
N LYS A 267 -20.40 24.20 31.78
CA LYS A 267 -19.35 23.18 31.90
C LYS A 267 -19.95 21.79 31.75
N VAL A 268 -19.32 20.89 31.00
CA VAL A 268 -19.35 19.46 31.33
C VAL A 268 -18.01 18.80 31.01
N ALA A 269 -17.41 18.23 32.05
CA ALA A 269 -16.22 17.39 32.01
C ALA A 269 -16.60 15.91 31.82
N ASP A 270 -15.68 15.18 31.18
CA ASP A 270 -15.36 13.74 31.25
C ASP A 270 -16.44 12.70 31.55
N LYS A 271 -16.54 11.73 30.62
CA LYS A 271 -16.33 10.29 30.90
C LYS A 271 -16.40 9.47 29.61
N LEU A 272 -15.32 8.78 29.27
CA LEU A 272 -15.30 7.80 28.18
C LEU A 272 -14.55 6.54 28.63
N GLU A 273 -15.24 5.70 29.40
CA GLU A 273 -14.97 4.27 29.44
C GLU A 273 -16.29 3.52 29.28
N LYS A 274 -16.38 2.70 28.22
CA LYS A 274 -17.21 1.50 28.21
C LYS A 274 -16.89 0.60 27.01
N LYS A 275 -16.31 -0.58 27.30
CA LYS A 275 -16.21 -1.75 26.42
C LYS A 275 -17.58 -2.09 25.81
N HIS A 276 -17.73 -1.94 24.50
CA HIS A 276 -18.85 -2.52 23.73
C HIS A 276 -18.33 -3.08 22.40
N GLY A 277 -18.98 -4.15 21.93
CA GLY A 277 -18.55 -4.99 20.79
C GLY A 277 -18.25 -4.22 19.50
N GLY A 278 -17.41 -4.83 18.66
CA GLY A 278 -16.73 -4.19 17.53
C GLY A 278 -17.62 -3.41 16.53
N SER A 279 -18.91 -3.75 16.40
CA SER A 279 -19.82 -3.06 15.47
C SER A 279 -20.08 -1.60 15.85
N HIS A 280 -20.38 -1.31 17.12
CA HIS A 280 -20.61 0.06 17.59
C HIS A 280 -19.35 0.94 17.49
N LYS A 281 -18.17 0.31 17.54
CA LYS A 281 -16.90 1.03 17.43
C LYS A 281 -16.71 1.60 16.02
N PHE A 282 -16.98 0.83 14.97
CA PHE A 282 -16.83 1.28 13.58
C PHE A 282 -17.80 2.40 13.20
N GLU A 283 -19.05 2.31 13.65
CA GLU A 283 -20.05 3.36 13.43
C GLU A 283 -19.63 4.69 14.06
N SER A 284 -19.15 4.66 15.31
CA SER A 284 -18.71 5.89 16.00
C SER A 284 -17.54 6.60 15.30
N TYR A 285 -16.61 5.86 14.67
CA TYR A 285 -15.54 6.47 13.86
C TYR A 285 -16.08 7.15 12.60
N LEU A 286 -17.02 6.51 11.89
CA LEU A 286 -17.65 7.10 10.71
C LEU A 286 -18.45 8.36 11.06
N GLU A 287 -19.22 8.31 12.14
CA GLU A 287 -19.98 9.47 12.63
C GLU A 287 -19.07 10.61 13.06
N GLY A 288 -18.02 10.31 13.84
CA GLY A 288 -17.03 11.30 14.28
C GLY A 288 -16.33 11.96 13.10
N ALA A 289 -15.85 11.17 12.14
CA ALA A 289 -15.23 11.69 10.93
C ALA A 289 -16.21 12.56 10.12
N LYS A 290 -17.49 12.17 10.03
CA LYS A 290 -18.52 12.94 9.34
C LYS A 290 -18.83 14.27 10.01
N LYS A 291 -18.90 14.32 11.34
CA LYS A 291 -19.07 15.58 12.08
C LYS A 291 -17.93 16.55 11.77
N ILE A 292 -16.68 16.08 11.83
CA ILE A 292 -15.49 16.89 11.51
C ILE A 292 -15.53 17.36 10.05
N ALA A 293 -15.81 16.46 9.11
CA ALA A 293 -15.88 16.82 7.69
C ALA A 293 -16.93 17.90 7.39
N LEU A 294 -18.06 17.87 8.10
CA LEU A 294 -19.14 18.83 7.91
C LEU A 294 -18.84 20.20 8.54
N SER A 295 -18.00 20.26 9.58
CA SER A 295 -17.55 21.55 10.15
C SER A 295 -16.42 22.21 9.33
N LEU A 296 -15.68 21.41 8.56
CA LEU A 296 -14.65 21.92 7.65
C LEU A 296 -15.26 22.55 6.38
N PRO A 297 -14.63 23.63 5.88
CA PRO A 297 -15.13 24.33 4.71
C PRO A 297 -15.03 23.45 3.45
N ASP A 298 -16.01 23.59 2.56
CA ASP A 298 -16.03 22.87 1.28
C ASP A 298 -15.14 23.56 0.24
N ILE A 299 -13.84 23.58 0.50
CA ILE A 299 -12.85 24.18 -0.41
C ILE A 299 -12.31 23.06 -1.29
N SER A 300 -12.80 23.00 -2.53
CA SER A 300 -12.32 22.01 -3.51
C SER A 300 -11.04 22.39 -4.24
N GLN A 301 -10.52 23.59 -3.99
CA GLN A 301 -9.26 24.10 -4.53
C GLN A 301 -8.56 24.84 -3.40
N GLN A 302 -7.64 24.19 -2.71
CA GLN A 302 -6.76 24.93 -1.83
C GLN A 302 -5.70 25.58 -2.70
N VAL A 303 -5.52 26.90 -2.54
CA VAL A 303 -4.39 27.61 -3.15
C VAL A 303 -3.16 27.18 -2.37
N VAL A 304 -2.41 26.25 -2.92
CA VAL A 304 -1.12 25.86 -2.36
C VAL A 304 -0.04 26.69 -3.01
N ASN A 305 0.81 27.28 -2.18
CA ASN A 305 2.04 27.91 -2.63
C ASN A 305 2.96 26.81 -3.17
N ILE A 306 2.94 26.64 -4.50
CA ILE A 306 3.87 25.80 -5.24
C ILE A 306 5.27 26.42 -5.06
N PRO A 307 6.29 25.63 -4.66
CA PRO A 307 7.66 26.14 -4.49
C PRO A 307 8.16 26.82 -5.77
N THR A 308 8.92 27.91 -5.60
CA THR A 308 9.56 28.60 -6.72
C THR A 308 10.47 27.62 -7.48
N GLY A 309 10.22 27.43 -8.77
CA GLY A 309 10.94 26.47 -9.62
C GLY A 309 10.19 25.16 -9.89
N VAL A 310 9.10 24.87 -9.18
CA VAL A 310 8.23 23.74 -9.54
C VAL A 310 7.20 24.21 -10.55
N ASP A 311 7.19 23.54 -11.69
CA ASP A 311 6.22 23.75 -12.76
C ASP A 311 4.80 23.30 -12.32
N PRO A 312 3.80 24.20 -12.29
CA PRO A 312 2.45 23.88 -11.86
C PRO A 312 1.77 22.75 -12.64
N ASP A 313 2.12 22.55 -13.90
CA ASP A 313 1.55 21.49 -14.74
C ASP A 313 1.95 20.08 -14.28
N LEU A 314 2.98 19.96 -13.43
CA LEU A 314 3.40 18.70 -12.83
C LEU A 314 2.54 18.28 -11.63
N VAL A 315 1.67 19.17 -11.14
CA VAL A 315 0.79 18.91 -10.00
C VAL A 315 -0.49 18.21 -10.47
N LEU A 316 -0.43 16.88 -10.56
CA LEU A 316 -1.52 16.03 -11.06
C LEU A 316 -2.56 15.64 -9.99
N PHE A 317 -2.62 16.36 -8.87
CA PHE A 317 -3.47 16.03 -7.72
C PHE A 317 -3.80 17.28 -6.89
N HIS A 318 -4.84 17.19 -6.05
CA HIS A 318 -5.13 18.23 -5.07
C HIS A 318 -4.09 18.26 -3.96
N ILE A 319 -3.61 19.47 -3.66
CA ILE A 319 -2.78 19.80 -2.51
C ILE A 319 -3.52 20.83 -1.66
#